data_AF-A0A1H9MYN2-F1
#
_entry.id   AF-A0A1H9MYN2-F1
#
_cell.length_a   1.000
_cell.length_b   1.000
_cell.length_c   1.000
_cell.angle_alpha   90.00
_cell.angle_beta   90.00
_cell.angle_gamma   90.00
#
_symmetry.space_group_name_H-M   'P 1'
#
loop_
_entity.id
_entity.type
_entity.pdbx_description
1 polymer ?
#
loop_
_entity_poly.entity_id
_entity_poly.type
_entity_poly.pdbx_seq_one_letter_code
_entity_poly.pdbx_strand_id
1 'polypeptide(L)'
;MGWKDESLAQLDELYNGMFNWLGDQYDSVTGGFYYAKSSVNNDSFSPDIESTAQGLNILIRHQLKEKMPETVKQQMINFFQLKQDKETGYFYDEHPAMKKDEVMVHRAMAYSINSLKRLGADPLYALPVSLNVAPSYTESLEAYRGKWESIDLRNSWRGCDLLASSTVYIRQMSPEKQADYVKACAEYLAEIQDIETGLWGEGSLYVRISGTFKLHTFYRSFQIPMPNQDKIYQSILYCLRNEEAVDMCYIRNPIDLLSYLALEVPDEELKEITEITIRNMARLKREDGGFSRELEHSPQAPNVAQVKGDEFYPDMPAPVPLGLGLYEGDMNATTQATLIRKQLYHLLEYEPGKLIEADQFWGKCGEQLEQKEV
;
A
#
# COMPACT_ATOMS: atom_id res chain seq x y z
N MET A 1 30.39 2.10 -17.48
CA MET A 1 29.02 1.97 -16.97
C MET A 1 28.64 3.35 -16.44
N GLY A 2 27.45 3.88 -16.76
CA GLY A 2 27.03 5.19 -16.26
C GLY A 2 26.55 5.10 -14.81
N TRP A 3 26.38 6.25 -14.12
CA TRP A 3 25.90 6.25 -12.73
C TRP A 3 24.52 5.61 -12.58
N LYS A 4 23.65 5.73 -13.60
CA LYS A 4 22.31 5.13 -13.65
C LYS A 4 22.40 3.60 -13.63
N ASP A 5 23.21 3.02 -14.51
CA ASP A 5 23.41 1.58 -14.60
C ASP A 5 23.99 1.01 -13.29
N GLU A 6 24.97 1.69 -12.68
CA GLU A 6 25.57 1.28 -11.40
C GLU A 6 24.53 1.32 -10.26
N SER A 7 23.72 2.38 -10.20
CA SER A 7 22.67 2.54 -9.19
C SER A 7 21.57 1.49 -9.35
N LEU A 8 21.12 1.23 -10.58
CA LEU A 8 20.10 0.21 -10.87
C LEU A 8 20.61 -1.20 -10.55
N ALA A 9 21.89 -1.49 -10.81
CA ALA A 9 22.50 -2.76 -10.41
C ALA A 9 22.52 -2.93 -8.88
N GLN A 10 22.89 -1.89 -8.13
CA GLN A 10 22.85 -1.90 -6.66
C GLN A 10 21.43 -2.08 -6.12
N LEU A 11 20.45 -1.40 -6.73
CA LEU A 11 19.04 -1.54 -6.40
C LEU A 11 18.56 -2.98 -6.59
N ASP A 12 18.87 -3.61 -7.72
CA ASP A 12 18.47 -4.97 -8.04
C ASP A 12 19.09 -6.01 -7.09
N GLU A 13 20.34 -5.79 -6.64
CA GLU A 13 21.01 -6.65 -5.67
C GLU A 13 20.26 -6.73 -4.33
N LEU A 14 19.54 -5.66 -3.93
CA LEU A 14 18.73 -5.66 -2.71
C LEU A 14 17.60 -6.69 -2.73
N TYR A 15 17.19 -7.20 -3.89
CA TYR A 15 16.10 -8.17 -4.02
C TYR A 15 16.54 -9.63 -3.88
N ASN A 16 17.84 -9.87 -3.66
CA ASN A 16 18.36 -11.19 -3.38
C ASN A 16 17.61 -11.85 -2.20
N GLY A 17 17.10 -13.06 -2.44
CA GLY A 17 16.34 -13.85 -1.46
C GLY A 17 14.85 -13.47 -1.34
N MET A 18 14.40 -12.34 -1.88
CA MET A 18 13.01 -11.86 -1.70
C MET A 18 11.96 -12.86 -2.23
N PHE A 19 12.20 -13.52 -3.36
CA PHE A 19 11.22 -14.46 -3.91
C PHE A 19 11.15 -15.79 -3.15
N ASN A 20 12.23 -16.22 -2.50
CA ASN A 20 12.16 -17.35 -1.58
C ASN A 20 11.33 -16.95 -0.36
N TRP A 21 11.62 -15.77 0.22
CA TRP A 21 10.84 -15.21 1.34
C TRP A 21 9.35 -15.09 1.02
N LEU A 22 9.00 -14.59 -0.18
CA LEU A 22 7.62 -14.47 -0.64
C LEU A 22 6.93 -15.84 -0.74
N GLY A 23 7.61 -16.84 -1.30
CA GLY A 23 7.10 -18.21 -1.35
C GLY A 23 6.81 -18.77 0.04
N ASP A 24 7.71 -18.54 0.99
CA ASP A 24 7.55 -18.98 2.38
C ASP A 24 6.39 -18.28 3.12
N GLN A 25 5.92 -17.12 2.63
CA GLN A 25 4.73 -16.45 3.17
C GLN A 25 3.41 -17.00 2.61
N TYR A 26 3.44 -17.79 1.53
CA TYR A 26 2.23 -18.34 0.92
C TYR A 26 1.69 -19.51 1.75
N ASP A 27 0.40 -19.44 2.07
CA ASP A 27 -0.32 -20.54 2.70
C ASP A 27 -1.09 -21.35 1.65
N SER A 28 -0.65 -22.57 1.43
CA SER A 28 -1.25 -23.50 0.47
C SER A 28 -2.62 -24.01 0.85
N VAL A 29 -2.97 -23.94 2.14
CA VAL A 29 -4.24 -24.43 2.65
C VAL A 29 -5.35 -23.42 2.35
N THR A 30 -5.12 -22.15 2.68
CA THR A 30 -6.12 -21.09 2.49
C THR A 30 -6.01 -20.37 1.15
N GLY A 31 -4.82 -20.35 0.52
CA GLY A 31 -4.54 -19.53 -0.65
C GLY A 31 -4.14 -18.07 -0.33
N GLY A 32 -3.97 -17.74 0.95
CA GLY A 32 -3.57 -16.42 1.42
C GLY A 32 -2.05 -16.27 1.58
N PHE A 33 -1.62 -15.05 1.90
CA PHE A 33 -0.24 -14.77 2.35
C PHE A 33 -0.24 -14.26 3.80
N TYR A 34 0.77 -14.69 4.55
CA TYR A 34 1.09 -14.16 5.86
C TYR A 34 1.80 -12.80 5.78
N TYR A 35 1.67 -12.01 6.85
CA TYR A 35 2.30 -10.70 6.98
C TYR A 35 3.81 -10.78 7.15
N ALA A 36 4.32 -11.66 8.03
CA ALA A 36 5.74 -11.80 8.33
C ALA A 36 6.08 -13.27 8.66
N LYS A 37 7.38 -13.60 8.70
CA LYS A 37 7.85 -14.96 8.98
C LYS A 37 7.39 -15.47 10.35
N SER A 38 7.35 -14.61 11.35
CA SER A 38 6.82 -14.94 12.68
C SER A 38 5.34 -15.29 12.67
N SER A 39 4.58 -14.74 11.72
CA SER A 39 3.15 -15.04 11.54
C SER A 39 2.94 -16.43 10.97
N VAL A 40 3.83 -16.89 10.07
CA VAL A 40 3.76 -18.24 9.48
C VAL A 40 3.91 -19.34 10.54
N ASN A 41 4.72 -19.09 11.57
CA ASN A 41 5.13 -20.09 12.56
C ASN A 41 4.32 -20.02 13.87
N ASN A 42 3.19 -19.31 13.87
CA ASN A 42 2.41 -19.08 15.07
C ASN A 42 0.91 -19.15 14.78
N ASP A 43 0.26 -20.14 15.37
CA ASP A 43 -1.18 -20.44 15.21
C ASP A 43 -2.11 -19.30 15.66
N SER A 44 -1.59 -18.26 16.32
CA SER A 44 -2.35 -17.05 16.68
C SER A 44 -2.59 -16.13 15.48
N PHE A 45 -1.88 -16.34 14.37
CA PHE A 45 -2.01 -15.55 13.15
C PHE A 45 -2.52 -16.42 12.01
N SER A 46 -3.21 -15.78 11.08
CA SER A 46 -3.67 -16.39 9.84
C SER A 46 -3.37 -15.45 8.67
N PRO A 47 -3.37 -15.97 7.42
CA PRO A 47 -3.25 -15.11 6.25
C PRO A 47 -4.38 -14.07 6.21
N ASP A 48 -4.01 -12.83 5.89
CA ASP A 48 -4.92 -11.68 5.92
C ASP A 48 -5.14 -11.09 4.51
N ILE A 49 -6.20 -10.28 4.37
CA ILE A 49 -6.60 -9.68 3.10
C ILE A 49 -5.51 -8.76 2.54
N GLU A 50 -4.93 -7.92 3.38
CA GLU A 50 -3.94 -6.93 2.95
C GLU A 50 -2.66 -7.62 2.47
N SER A 51 -2.12 -8.54 3.27
CA SER A 51 -0.92 -9.30 2.92
C SER A 51 -1.12 -10.15 1.66
N THR A 52 -2.30 -10.77 1.50
CA THR A 52 -2.60 -11.56 0.30
C THR A 52 -2.69 -10.68 -0.96
N ALA A 53 -3.36 -9.53 -0.87
CA ALA A 53 -3.45 -8.61 -2.00
C ALA A 53 -2.08 -7.98 -2.34
N GLN A 54 -1.24 -7.75 -1.33
CA GLN A 54 0.14 -7.28 -1.48
C GLN A 54 1.05 -8.35 -2.12
N GLY A 55 0.95 -9.60 -1.70
CA GLY A 55 1.61 -10.73 -2.35
C GLY A 55 1.23 -10.83 -3.83
N LEU A 56 -0.07 -10.75 -4.15
CA LEU A 56 -0.55 -10.71 -5.54
C LEU A 56 0.01 -9.51 -6.32
N ASN A 57 0.14 -8.33 -5.69
CA ASN A 57 0.77 -7.17 -6.33
C ASN A 57 2.23 -7.45 -6.70
N ILE A 58 3.00 -8.13 -5.84
CA ILE A 58 4.37 -8.54 -6.13
C ILE A 58 4.39 -9.49 -7.33
N LEU A 59 3.54 -10.53 -7.32
CA LEU A 59 3.44 -11.49 -8.42
C LEU A 59 3.13 -10.81 -9.76
N ILE A 60 2.22 -9.85 -9.78
CA ILE A 60 1.87 -9.09 -10.99
C ILE A 60 3.03 -8.20 -11.45
N ARG A 61 3.65 -7.44 -10.55
CA ARG A 61 4.73 -6.50 -10.91
C ARG A 61 5.95 -7.22 -11.49
N HIS A 62 6.17 -8.47 -11.10
CA HIS A 62 7.26 -9.30 -11.58
C HIS A 62 6.85 -10.31 -12.67
N GLN A 63 5.67 -10.15 -13.29
CA GLN A 63 5.19 -10.99 -14.40
C GLN A 63 5.16 -12.50 -14.05
N LEU A 64 4.85 -12.81 -12.79
CA LEU A 64 4.74 -14.18 -12.28
C LEU A 64 3.30 -14.70 -12.37
N LYS A 65 2.31 -13.80 -12.41
CA LYS A 65 0.89 -14.15 -12.43
C LYS A 65 0.50 -14.95 -13.68
N GLU A 66 1.09 -14.67 -14.83
CA GLU A 66 0.75 -15.26 -16.13
C GLU A 66 1.02 -16.78 -16.18
N LYS A 67 1.93 -17.26 -15.33
CA LYS A 67 2.28 -18.68 -15.18
C LYS A 67 1.84 -19.26 -13.83
N MET A 68 1.01 -18.53 -13.08
CA MET A 68 0.44 -19.01 -11.82
C MET A 68 -0.33 -20.32 -12.05
N PRO A 69 -0.06 -21.40 -11.30
CA PRO A 69 -0.85 -22.62 -11.38
C PRO A 69 -2.33 -22.35 -11.13
N GLU A 70 -3.22 -22.97 -11.91
CA GLU A 70 -4.67 -22.71 -11.80
C GLU A 70 -5.22 -23.07 -10.41
N THR A 71 -4.61 -24.06 -9.75
CA THR A 71 -4.94 -24.43 -8.36
C THR A 71 -4.68 -23.27 -7.39
N VAL A 72 -3.48 -22.68 -7.45
CA VAL A 72 -3.10 -21.49 -6.64
C VAL A 72 -4.03 -20.32 -6.93
N LYS A 73 -4.31 -20.06 -8.21
CA LYS A 73 -5.23 -18.99 -8.63
C LYS A 73 -6.62 -19.19 -8.03
N GLN A 74 -7.17 -20.41 -8.11
CA GLN A 74 -8.49 -20.71 -7.56
C GLN A 74 -8.51 -20.62 -6.03
N GLN A 75 -7.45 -21.07 -5.35
CA GLN A 75 -7.32 -20.92 -3.90
C GLN A 75 -7.33 -19.45 -3.48
N MET A 76 -6.57 -18.59 -4.17
CA MET A 76 -6.54 -17.16 -3.88
C MET A 76 -7.89 -16.46 -4.18
N ILE A 77 -8.61 -16.89 -5.22
CA ILE A 77 -9.99 -16.43 -5.48
C ILE A 77 -10.90 -16.80 -4.30
N ASN A 78 -10.86 -18.06 -3.89
CA ASN A 78 -11.66 -18.56 -2.77
C ASN A 78 -11.32 -17.81 -1.47
N PHE A 79 -10.04 -17.54 -1.22
CA PHE A 79 -9.58 -16.77 -0.06
C PHE A 79 -10.32 -15.42 0.04
N PHE A 80 -10.27 -14.58 -1.00
CA PHE A 80 -10.94 -13.27 -0.96
C PHE A 80 -12.46 -13.39 -0.89
N GLN A 81 -13.04 -14.35 -1.61
CA GLN A 81 -14.47 -14.58 -1.64
C GLN A 81 -15.03 -15.00 -0.27
N LEU A 82 -14.34 -15.89 0.45
CA LEU A 82 -14.74 -16.35 1.78
C LEU A 82 -14.63 -15.27 2.87
N LYS A 83 -13.83 -14.22 2.63
CA LYS A 83 -13.74 -13.06 3.53
C LYS A 83 -14.92 -12.10 3.37
N GLN A 84 -15.79 -12.29 2.37
CA GLN A 84 -16.94 -11.41 2.14
C GLN A 84 -18.12 -11.77 3.05
N ASP A 85 -18.60 -10.78 3.80
CA ASP A 85 -19.81 -10.90 4.59
C ASP A 85 -21.06 -10.82 3.70
N LYS A 86 -21.97 -11.79 3.86
CA LYS A 86 -23.19 -11.89 3.05
C LYS A 86 -24.20 -10.79 3.33
N GLU A 87 -24.28 -10.33 4.58
CA GLU A 87 -25.30 -9.36 5.01
C GLU A 87 -24.88 -7.94 4.67
N THR A 88 -23.58 -7.62 4.84
CA THR A 88 -23.08 -6.27 4.66
C THR A 88 -22.35 -6.06 3.34
N GLY A 89 -21.92 -7.13 2.66
CA GLY A 89 -21.13 -7.05 1.41
C GLY A 89 -19.68 -6.58 1.59
N TYR A 90 -19.26 -6.29 2.82
CA TYR A 90 -17.89 -5.90 3.18
C TYR A 90 -16.98 -7.12 3.30
N PHE A 91 -15.67 -6.90 3.32
CA PHE A 91 -14.67 -7.93 3.48
C PHE A 91 -13.96 -7.79 4.83
N TYR A 92 -13.82 -8.88 5.56
CA TYR A 92 -13.23 -8.88 6.90
C TYR A 92 -12.25 -10.02 7.11
N ASP A 93 -11.13 -9.70 7.75
CA ASP A 93 -10.35 -10.64 8.52
C ASP A 93 -11.01 -10.90 9.88
N GLU A 94 -10.60 -11.98 10.54
CA GLU A 94 -11.28 -12.51 11.73
C GLU A 94 -11.18 -11.59 12.95
N HIS A 95 -10.17 -10.71 13.00
CA HIS A 95 -9.90 -9.90 14.18
C HIS A 95 -11.03 -8.88 14.45
N PRO A 96 -11.66 -8.89 15.64
CA PRO A 96 -12.88 -8.13 15.90
C PRO A 96 -12.70 -6.61 15.88
N ALA A 97 -11.47 -6.11 16.08
CA ALA A 97 -11.19 -4.68 15.98
C ALA A 97 -11.26 -4.15 14.55
N MET A 98 -11.07 -5.00 13.52
CA MET A 98 -11.09 -4.57 12.13
C MET A 98 -12.42 -3.90 11.76
N LYS A 99 -13.55 -4.48 12.20
CA LYS A 99 -14.89 -3.94 11.93
C LYS A 99 -15.13 -2.54 12.53
N LYS A 100 -14.29 -2.12 13.47
CA LYS A 100 -14.38 -0.84 14.16
C LYS A 100 -13.48 0.24 13.55
N ASP A 101 -12.59 -0.12 12.63
CA ASP A 101 -11.73 0.82 11.92
C ASP A 101 -12.21 0.97 10.47
N GLU A 102 -12.87 2.10 10.19
CA GLU A 102 -13.39 2.47 8.88
C GLU A 102 -12.32 2.33 7.78
N VAL A 103 -11.08 2.75 8.05
CA VAL A 103 -9.97 2.66 7.08
C VAL A 103 -9.64 1.21 6.76
N MET A 104 -9.57 0.32 7.76
CA MET A 104 -9.31 -1.10 7.50
C MET A 104 -10.44 -1.74 6.70
N VAL A 105 -11.70 -1.45 7.04
CA VAL A 105 -12.86 -1.98 6.30
C VAL A 105 -12.83 -1.54 4.83
N HIS A 106 -12.57 -0.25 4.58
CA HIS A 106 -12.51 0.29 3.21
C HIS A 106 -11.32 -0.26 2.44
N ARG A 107 -10.15 -0.37 3.07
CA ARG A 107 -8.94 -0.93 2.45
C ARG A 107 -9.13 -2.41 2.11
N ALA A 108 -9.68 -3.21 3.01
CA ALA A 108 -9.96 -4.62 2.76
C ALA A 108 -10.94 -4.80 1.60
N MET A 109 -12.02 -4.02 1.56
CA MET A 109 -12.95 -4.02 0.44
C MET A 109 -12.25 -3.68 -0.88
N ALA A 110 -11.44 -2.62 -0.90
CA ALA A 110 -10.71 -2.22 -2.10
C ALA A 110 -9.68 -3.28 -2.55
N TYR A 111 -8.95 -3.89 -1.61
CA TYR A 111 -7.99 -4.95 -1.91
C TYR A 111 -8.69 -6.19 -2.48
N SER A 112 -9.73 -6.69 -1.83
CA SER A 112 -10.44 -7.89 -2.26
C SER A 112 -11.07 -7.72 -3.65
N ILE A 113 -11.80 -6.62 -3.90
CA ILE A 113 -12.44 -6.37 -5.19
C ILE A 113 -11.40 -6.28 -6.32
N ASN A 114 -10.32 -5.53 -6.10
CA ASN A 114 -9.29 -5.37 -7.12
C ASN A 114 -8.51 -6.67 -7.37
N SER A 115 -8.24 -7.45 -6.32
CA SER A 115 -7.57 -8.75 -6.44
C SER A 115 -8.44 -9.74 -7.21
N LEU A 116 -9.72 -9.89 -6.85
CA LEU A 116 -10.67 -10.74 -7.56
C LEU A 116 -10.74 -10.37 -9.05
N LYS A 117 -10.92 -9.08 -9.37
CA LYS A 117 -10.93 -8.60 -10.75
C LYS A 117 -9.66 -8.98 -11.51
N ARG A 118 -8.48 -8.83 -10.88
CA ARG A 118 -7.19 -9.18 -11.50
C ARG A 118 -7.03 -10.68 -11.69
N LEU A 119 -7.59 -11.49 -10.81
CA LEU A 119 -7.64 -12.95 -10.92
C LEU A 119 -8.71 -13.45 -11.89
N GLY A 120 -9.59 -12.56 -12.38
CA GLY A 120 -10.68 -12.90 -13.30
C GLY A 120 -11.92 -13.45 -12.61
N ALA A 121 -12.18 -13.02 -11.37
CA ALA A 121 -13.33 -13.41 -10.57
C ALA A 121 -14.09 -12.18 -10.05
N ASP A 122 -15.29 -12.42 -9.55
CA ASP A 122 -16.17 -11.42 -8.95
C ASP A 122 -16.40 -11.71 -7.44
N PRO A 123 -16.81 -10.70 -6.65
CA PRO A 123 -17.34 -10.92 -5.31
C PRO A 123 -18.50 -11.94 -5.28
N LEU A 124 -18.65 -12.68 -4.18
CA LEU A 124 -19.75 -13.64 -4.01
C LEU A 124 -21.11 -12.94 -3.75
N TYR A 125 -21.08 -11.80 -3.08
CA TYR A 125 -22.26 -11.06 -2.64
C TYR A 125 -22.23 -9.63 -3.17
N ALA A 126 -23.40 -8.98 -3.17
CA ALA A 126 -23.51 -7.58 -3.57
C ALA A 126 -22.68 -6.67 -2.65
N LEU A 127 -22.20 -5.55 -3.20
CA LEU A 127 -21.39 -4.57 -2.47
C LEU A 127 -22.24 -3.65 -1.58
N PRO A 128 -21.63 -2.97 -0.58
CA PRO A 128 -22.36 -2.20 0.43
C PRO A 128 -23.34 -1.15 -0.09
N VAL A 129 -23.00 -0.42 -1.17
CA VAL A 129 -23.92 0.59 -1.74
C VAL A 129 -25.15 -0.08 -2.34
N SER A 130 -24.99 -1.20 -3.04
CA SER A 130 -26.12 -1.95 -3.62
C SER A 130 -27.03 -2.58 -2.55
N LEU A 131 -26.50 -2.82 -1.35
CA LEU A 131 -27.25 -3.34 -0.21
C LEU A 131 -27.85 -2.24 0.68
N ASN A 132 -27.63 -0.95 0.36
CA ASN A 132 -28.02 0.19 1.20
C ASN A 132 -27.48 0.12 2.64
N VAL A 133 -26.24 -0.36 2.80
CA VAL A 133 -25.54 -0.44 4.10
C VAL A 133 -24.25 0.41 4.14
N ALA A 134 -24.11 1.33 3.19
CA ALA A 134 -23.08 2.35 3.24
C ALA A 134 -23.34 3.33 4.40
N PRO A 135 -22.31 3.99 4.96
CA PRO A 135 -22.47 4.96 6.04
C PRO A 135 -23.41 6.10 5.67
N SER A 136 -24.11 6.66 6.66
CA SER A 136 -25.09 7.74 6.47
C SER A 136 -24.50 9.00 5.84
N TYR A 137 -23.21 9.28 6.04
CA TYR A 137 -22.55 10.41 5.37
C TYR A 137 -22.55 10.29 3.84
N THR A 138 -22.84 9.10 3.30
CA THR A 138 -22.90 8.85 1.85
C THR A 138 -24.21 9.26 1.18
N GLU A 139 -25.21 9.65 1.97
CA GLU A 139 -26.58 9.96 1.49
C GLU A 139 -26.68 11.28 0.72
N SER A 140 -25.78 12.24 0.97
CA SER A 140 -25.77 13.53 0.30
C SER A 140 -24.37 14.14 0.24
N LEU A 141 -24.18 15.09 -0.68
CA LEU A 141 -22.92 15.80 -0.83
C LEU A 141 -22.58 16.64 0.42
N GLU A 142 -23.59 17.23 1.04
CA GLU A 142 -23.44 18.02 2.27
C GLU A 142 -23.01 17.15 3.45
N ALA A 143 -23.55 15.93 3.56
CA ALA A 143 -23.13 14.99 4.58
C ALA A 143 -21.68 14.50 4.36
N TYR A 144 -21.27 14.28 3.11
CA TYR A 144 -19.87 14.02 2.77
C TYR A 144 -18.95 15.16 3.15
N ARG A 145 -19.34 16.40 2.81
CA ARG A 145 -18.57 17.60 3.15
C ARG A 145 -18.40 17.71 4.67
N GLY A 146 -19.46 17.52 5.44
CA GLY A 146 -19.39 17.48 6.90
C GLY A 146 -18.46 16.38 7.44
N LYS A 147 -18.47 15.18 6.83
CA LYS A 147 -17.51 14.12 7.17
C LYS A 147 -16.07 14.55 6.89
N TRP A 148 -15.80 15.14 5.72
CA TRP A 148 -14.44 15.57 5.37
C TRP A 148 -13.91 16.68 6.29
N GLU A 149 -14.75 17.63 6.66
CA GLU A 149 -14.42 18.73 7.58
C GLU A 149 -14.24 18.25 9.03
N SER A 150 -14.85 17.11 9.40
CA SER A 150 -14.70 16.53 10.73
C SER A 150 -13.37 15.79 10.95
N ILE A 151 -12.61 15.51 9.89
CA ILE A 151 -11.39 14.71 9.98
C ILE A 151 -10.22 15.57 10.47
N ASP A 152 -9.62 15.17 11.59
CA ASP A 152 -8.42 15.79 12.13
C ASP A 152 -7.19 15.48 11.24
N LEU A 153 -6.42 16.51 10.88
CA LEU A 153 -5.20 16.42 10.06
C LEU A 153 -3.90 16.69 10.83
N ARG A 154 -3.95 16.74 12.16
CA ARG A 154 -2.76 16.90 13.04
C ARG A 154 -1.74 15.78 12.86
N ASN A 155 -2.19 14.58 12.53
CA ASN A 155 -1.34 13.57 11.91
C ASN A 155 -1.78 13.43 10.45
N SER A 156 -1.01 14.05 9.54
CA SER A 156 -1.36 14.10 8.13
C SER A 156 -1.54 12.70 7.52
N TRP A 157 -0.71 11.72 7.89
CA TRP A 157 -0.86 10.36 7.39
C TRP A 157 -2.24 9.78 7.71
N ARG A 158 -2.66 9.78 8.99
CA ARG A 158 -3.93 9.16 9.39
C ARG A 158 -5.13 9.94 8.88
N GLY A 159 -5.10 11.28 9.02
CA GLY A 159 -6.18 12.15 8.57
C GLY A 159 -6.41 12.06 7.06
N CYS A 160 -5.34 12.11 6.26
CA CYS A 160 -5.47 11.95 4.82
C CYS A 160 -5.85 10.51 4.41
N ASP A 161 -5.50 9.49 5.19
CA ASP A 161 -5.96 8.10 4.93
C ASP A 161 -7.47 7.97 5.12
N LEU A 162 -8.03 8.62 6.16
CA LEU A 162 -9.47 8.71 6.39
C LEU A 162 -10.17 9.47 5.26
N LEU A 163 -9.62 10.61 4.83
CA LEU A 163 -10.16 11.38 3.70
C LEU A 163 -10.18 10.54 2.43
N ALA A 164 -9.04 9.94 2.06
CA ALA A 164 -8.93 9.13 0.84
C ALA A 164 -9.86 7.90 0.89
N SER A 165 -9.92 7.21 2.04
CA SER A 165 -10.74 6.00 2.20
C SER A 165 -12.23 6.30 2.11
N SER A 166 -12.68 7.45 2.64
CA SER A 166 -14.09 7.87 2.57
C SER A 166 -14.65 7.92 1.14
N THR A 167 -13.77 8.10 0.13
CA THR A 167 -14.16 8.20 -1.29
C THR A 167 -14.47 6.85 -1.95
N VAL A 168 -14.31 5.72 -1.25
CA VAL A 168 -14.54 4.38 -1.82
C VAL A 168 -15.97 4.19 -2.33
N TYR A 169 -16.96 4.85 -1.73
CA TYR A 169 -18.35 4.77 -2.16
C TYR A 169 -18.66 5.68 -3.35
N ILE A 170 -17.89 6.76 -3.58
CA ILE A 170 -18.02 7.63 -4.76
C ILE A 170 -17.83 6.82 -6.05
N ARG A 171 -16.99 5.77 -6.02
CA ARG A 171 -16.78 4.87 -7.16
C ARG A 171 -17.97 3.96 -7.48
N GLN A 172 -18.87 3.78 -6.52
CA GLN A 172 -20.06 2.93 -6.67
C GLN A 172 -21.29 3.75 -7.12
N MET A 173 -21.15 5.08 -7.27
CA MET A 173 -22.21 5.98 -7.73
C MET A 173 -22.36 5.95 -9.26
N SER A 174 -23.47 6.48 -9.78
CA SER A 174 -23.63 6.74 -11.22
C SER A 174 -22.61 7.78 -11.71
N PRO A 175 -22.22 7.77 -13.00
CA PRO A 175 -21.26 8.72 -13.53
C PRO A 175 -21.61 10.19 -13.29
N GLU A 176 -22.89 10.58 -13.39
CA GLU A 176 -23.28 11.98 -13.16
C GLU A 176 -23.07 12.38 -11.70
N LYS A 177 -23.55 11.57 -10.75
CA LYS A 177 -23.37 11.83 -9.31
C LYS A 177 -21.89 11.80 -8.94
N GLN A 178 -21.13 10.87 -9.49
CA GLN A 178 -19.70 10.76 -9.23
C GLN A 178 -18.97 12.06 -9.58
N ALA A 179 -19.26 12.68 -10.73
CA ALA A 179 -18.59 13.90 -11.16
C ALA A 179 -18.76 15.05 -10.15
N ASP A 180 -19.98 15.24 -9.63
CA ASP A 180 -20.27 16.28 -8.64
C ASP A 180 -19.50 16.08 -7.34
N TYR A 181 -19.45 14.84 -6.85
CA TYR A 181 -18.76 14.51 -5.58
C TYR A 181 -17.24 14.58 -5.73
N VAL A 182 -16.71 14.16 -6.87
CA VAL A 182 -15.27 14.28 -7.19
C VAL A 182 -14.87 15.74 -7.23
N LYS A 183 -15.66 16.60 -7.91
CA LYS A 183 -15.40 18.03 -7.97
C LYS A 183 -15.38 18.67 -6.58
N ALA A 184 -16.41 18.43 -5.79
CA ALA A 184 -16.51 18.99 -4.44
C ALA A 184 -15.39 18.51 -3.50
N CYS A 185 -14.98 17.24 -3.60
CA CYS A 185 -13.83 16.71 -2.86
C CYS A 185 -12.54 17.41 -3.31
N ALA A 186 -12.32 17.56 -4.62
CA ALA A 186 -11.13 18.24 -5.14
C ALA A 186 -11.06 19.72 -4.72
N GLU A 187 -12.21 20.42 -4.71
CA GLU A 187 -12.32 21.80 -4.20
C GLU A 187 -11.99 21.87 -2.72
N TYR A 188 -12.58 21.00 -1.89
CA TYR A 188 -12.26 20.92 -0.47
C TYR A 188 -10.76 20.67 -0.23
N LEU A 189 -10.18 19.67 -0.91
CA LEU A 189 -8.76 19.36 -0.76
C LEU A 189 -7.87 20.55 -1.18
N ALA A 190 -8.24 21.30 -2.22
CA ALA A 190 -7.51 22.50 -2.62
C ALA A 190 -7.60 23.63 -1.58
N GLU A 191 -8.76 23.79 -0.91
CA GLU A 191 -8.96 24.80 0.14
C GLU A 191 -8.07 24.58 1.36
N ILE A 192 -7.81 23.32 1.72
CA ILE A 192 -7.04 22.95 2.92
C ILE A 192 -5.56 22.63 2.65
N GLN A 193 -5.10 22.74 1.41
CA GLN A 193 -3.69 22.51 1.06
C GLN A 193 -2.83 23.68 1.53
N ASP A 194 -1.68 23.39 2.13
CA ASP A 194 -0.68 24.42 2.46
C ASP A 194 -0.07 24.97 1.16
N ILE A 195 -0.19 26.28 0.94
CA ILE A 195 0.29 26.95 -0.29
C ILE A 195 1.81 27.11 -0.34
N GLU A 196 2.49 27.10 0.81
CA GLU A 196 3.94 27.26 0.89
C GLU A 196 4.65 25.94 0.58
N THR A 197 4.13 24.84 1.14
CA THR A 197 4.74 23.50 1.02
C THR A 197 4.07 22.61 -0.03
N GLY A 198 2.82 22.91 -0.41
CA GLY A 198 2.00 22.03 -1.25
C GLY A 198 1.51 20.76 -0.52
N LEU A 199 1.80 20.60 0.77
CA LEU A 199 1.44 19.40 1.53
C LEU A 199 0.11 19.60 2.28
N TRP A 200 -0.48 18.48 2.73
CA TRP A 200 -1.68 18.51 3.58
C TRP A 200 -1.34 18.17 5.02
N GLY A 201 -2.10 18.74 5.95
CA GLY A 201 -2.03 18.44 7.38
C GLY A 201 -0.70 18.81 8.04
N GLU A 202 -0.52 18.28 9.25
CA GLU A 202 0.61 18.56 10.15
C GLU A 202 1.48 17.30 10.39
N GLY A 203 2.55 17.47 11.16
CA GLY A 203 3.57 16.45 11.46
C GLY A 203 4.93 16.78 10.83
N SER A 204 5.88 15.84 10.94
CA SER A 204 7.16 15.92 10.21
C SER A 204 6.94 15.97 8.70
N LEU A 205 7.97 16.34 7.92
CA LEU A 205 7.81 16.38 6.47
C LEU A 205 7.50 14.99 5.92
N TYR A 206 8.10 13.93 6.45
CA TYR A 206 7.74 12.57 6.04
C TYR A 206 6.28 12.21 6.36
N VAL A 207 5.73 12.64 7.50
CA VAL A 207 4.31 12.42 7.83
C VAL A 207 3.40 13.19 6.87
N ARG A 208 3.71 14.47 6.59
CA ARG A 208 2.96 15.31 5.66
C ARG A 208 3.03 14.81 4.22
N ILE A 209 4.22 14.41 3.75
CA ILE A 209 4.40 13.76 2.44
C ILE A 209 3.62 12.44 2.38
N SER A 210 3.58 11.68 3.47
CA SER A 210 2.80 10.44 3.52
C SER A 210 1.29 10.69 3.46
N GLY A 211 0.78 11.77 4.07
CA GLY A 211 -0.62 12.18 3.91
C GLY A 211 -0.93 12.69 2.51
N THR A 212 -0.08 13.54 1.93
CA THR A 212 -0.15 13.94 0.51
C THR A 212 -0.17 12.73 -0.42
N PHE A 213 0.67 11.72 -0.13
CA PHE A 213 0.65 10.44 -0.82
C PHE A 213 -0.71 9.75 -0.68
N LYS A 214 -1.40 9.76 0.47
CA LYS A 214 -2.74 9.17 0.55
C LYS A 214 -3.72 9.89 -0.39
N LEU A 215 -3.68 11.21 -0.42
CA LEU A 215 -4.57 12.01 -1.27
C LEU A 215 -4.25 11.85 -2.77
N HIS A 216 -2.99 11.62 -3.15
CA HIS A 216 -2.65 11.31 -4.55
C HIS A 216 -3.47 10.13 -5.09
N THR A 217 -3.83 9.16 -4.25
CA THR A 217 -4.63 8.00 -4.68
C THR A 217 -6.02 8.41 -5.15
N PHE A 218 -6.62 9.45 -4.55
CA PHE A 218 -7.88 10.06 -4.99
C PHE A 218 -7.68 10.71 -6.37
N TYR A 219 -6.71 11.62 -6.49
CA TYR A 219 -6.44 12.34 -7.75
C TYR A 219 -6.17 11.38 -8.91
N ARG A 220 -5.31 10.37 -8.69
CA ARG A 220 -5.00 9.33 -9.67
C ARG A 220 -6.23 8.52 -10.07
N SER A 221 -7.08 8.18 -9.11
CA SER A 221 -8.22 7.29 -9.37
C SER A 221 -9.34 7.95 -10.17
N PHE A 222 -9.50 9.26 -10.02
CA PHE A 222 -10.45 10.06 -10.78
C PHE A 222 -9.80 10.82 -11.94
N GLN A 223 -8.52 10.57 -12.21
CA GLN A 223 -7.75 11.15 -13.33
C GLN A 223 -7.79 12.68 -13.37
N ILE A 224 -7.71 13.32 -12.20
CA ILE A 224 -7.63 14.77 -12.07
C ILE A 224 -6.22 15.18 -11.63
N PRO A 225 -5.71 16.36 -12.05
CA PRO A 225 -4.39 16.82 -11.67
C PRO A 225 -4.34 17.22 -10.20
N MET A 226 -3.25 16.87 -9.52
CA MET A 226 -3.00 17.31 -8.16
C MET A 226 -2.52 18.78 -8.16
N PRO A 227 -2.99 19.64 -7.22
CA PRO A 227 -2.59 21.04 -7.15
C PRO A 227 -1.18 21.24 -6.57
N ASN A 228 -0.56 22.40 -6.86
CA ASN A 228 0.73 22.85 -6.29
C ASN A 228 1.90 21.85 -6.43
N GLN A 229 1.98 21.17 -7.57
CA GLN A 229 2.96 20.12 -7.85
C GLN A 229 4.41 20.54 -7.62
N ASP A 230 4.78 21.75 -8.05
CA ASP A 230 6.13 22.29 -7.84
C ASP A 230 6.47 22.42 -6.35
N LYS A 231 5.51 22.82 -5.52
CA LYS A 231 5.71 22.93 -4.07
C LYS A 231 5.87 21.57 -3.41
N ILE A 232 5.07 20.59 -3.84
CA ILE A 232 5.18 19.20 -3.40
C ILE A 232 6.58 18.65 -3.75
N TYR A 233 7.05 18.90 -4.96
CA TYR A 233 8.40 18.51 -5.40
C TYR A 233 9.50 19.11 -4.53
N GLN A 234 9.45 20.42 -4.29
CA GLN A 234 10.44 21.11 -3.45
C GLN A 234 10.42 20.58 -2.00
N SER A 235 9.23 20.32 -1.44
CA SER A 235 9.09 19.72 -0.11
C SER A 235 9.64 18.30 -0.04
N ILE A 236 9.47 17.49 -1.10
CA ILE A 236 10.06 16.14 -1.20
C ILE A 236 11.58 16.24 -1.18
N LEU A 237 12.19 17.08 -2.03
CA LEU A 237 13.64 17.25 -2.08
C LEU A 237 14.21 17.71 -0.74
N TYR A 238 13.57 18.72 -0.13
CA TYR A 238 14.00 19.22 1.18
C TYR A 238 13.92 18.11 2.24
N CYS A 239 12.84 17.33 2.26
CA CYS A 239 12.69 16.21 3.18
C CYS A 239 13.80 15.16 2.99
N LEU A 240 14.02 14.68 1.77
CA LEU A 240 15.04 13.67 1.46
C LEU A 240 16.45 14.09 1.90
N ARG A 241 16.75 15.39 1.88
CA ARG A 241 18.05 15.98 2.25
C ARG A 241 18.22 16.20 3.76
N ASN A 242 17.12 16.38 4.51
CA ASN A 242 17.17 16.91 5.88
C ASN A 242 16.53 16.01 6.94
N GLU A 243 15.67 15.06 6.57
CA GLU A 243 15.05 14.12 7.51
C GLU A 243 15.59 12.69 7.31
N GLU A 244 15.53 11.89 8.37
CA GLU A 244 15.95 10.48 8.33
C GLU A 244 14.75 9.57 8.03
N ALA A 245 14.84 8.78 6.95
CA ALA A 245 13.85 7.76 6.64
C ALA A 245 14.05 6.51 7.52
N VAL A 246 13.32 6.42 8.63
CA VAL A 246 13.32 5.26 9.55
C VAL A 246 12.26 4.21 9.21
N ASP A 247 11.42 4.49 8.21
CA ASP A 247 10.25 3.68 7.85
C ASP A 247 10.15 3.53 6.31
N MET A 248 9.82 2.34 5.81
CA MET A 248 9.71 2.06 4.36
C MET A 248 8.72 3.00 3.64
N CYS A 249 7.69 3.50 4.33
CA CYS A 249 6.71 4.44 3.76
C CYS A 249 7.37 5.79 3.51
N TYR A 250 8.30 6.20 4.37
CA TYR A 250 9.05 7.44 4.21
C TYR A 250 9.98 7.39 3.01
N ILE A 251 10.42 6.20 2.60
CA ILE A 251 11.17 6.00 1.36
C ILE A 251 10.23 5.95 0.16
N ARG A 252 9.17 5.13 0.23
CA ARG A 252 8.31 4.85 -0.93
C ARG A 252 7.43 6.02 -1.33
N ASN A 253 6.84 6.73 -0.36
CA ASN A 253 5.85 7.77 -0.63
C ASN A 253 6.42 8.95 -1.44
N PRO A 254 7.62 9.49 -1.14
CA PRO A 254 8.27 10.48 -1.98
C PRO A 254 8.46 10.00 -3.43
N ILE A 255 8.97 8.77 -3.63
CA ILE A 255 9.29 8.26 -4.96
C ILE A 255 8.03 8.02 -5.80
N ASP A 256 6.95 7.50 -5.19
CA ASP A 256 5.68 7.33 -5.91
C ASP A 256 5.05 8.69 -6.27
N LEU A 257 5.16 9.69 -5.39
CA LEU A 257 4.72 11.05 -5.69
C LEU A 257 5.54 11.68 -6.82
N LEU A 258 6.87 11.61 -6.78
CA LEU A 258 7.72 12.12 -7.87
C LEU A 258 7.35 11.50 -9.22
N SER A 259 7.17 10.17 -9.24
CA SER A 259 6.73 9.47 -10.45
C SER A 259 5.33 9.91 -10.92
N TYR A 260 4.40 10.17 -9.99
CA TYR A 260 3.04 10.59 -10.33
C TYR A 260 2.99 12.04 -10.84
N LEU A 261 3.79 12.94 -10.25
CA LEU A 261 3.86 14.34 -10.64
C LEU A 261 4.42 14.53 -12.06
N ALA A 262 5.27 13.60 -12.52
CA ALA A 262 5.84 13.61 -13.88
C ALA A 262 6.50 14.97 -14.25
N LEU A 263 7.15 15.60 -13.27
CA LEU A 263 7.90 16.84 -13.46
C LEU A 263 9.29 16.53 -14.05
N GLU A 264 9.86 17.51 -14.73
CA GLU A 264 11.26 17.45 -15.18
C GLU A 264 12.19 17.60 -13.97
N VAL A 265 12.90 16.52 -13.63
CA VAL A 265 13.86 16.47 -12.53
C VAL A 265 15.28 16.60 -13.11
N PRO A 266 16.09 17.58 -12.69
CA PRO A 266 17.48 17.70 -13.12
C PRO A 266 18.28 16.42 -12.85
N ASP A 267 19.17 16.03 -13.77
CA ASP A 267 19.92 14.74 -13.67
C ASP A 267 20.73 14.63 -12.36
N GLU A 268 21.27 15.75 -11.86
CA GLU A 268 21.99 15.80 -10.58
C GLU A 268 21.06 15.50 -9.38
N GLU A 269 19.84 16.04 -9.37
CA GLU A 269 18.87 15.78 -8.31
C GLU A 269 18.31 14.36 -8.43
N LEU A 270 18.10 13.87 -9.65
CA LEU A 270 17.66 12.50 -9.91
C LEU A 270 18.68 11.47 -9.42
N LYS A 271 19.97 11.77 -9.60
CA LYS A 271 21.07 10.98 -9.04
C LYS A 271 21.02 10.98 -7.52
N GLU A 272 20.92 12.16 -6.89
CA GLU A 272 20.84 12.29 -5.43
C GLU A 272 19.64 11.52 -4.85
N ILE A 273 18.45 11.71 -5.43
CA ILE A 273 17.22 10.99 -5.04
C ILE A 273 17.43 9.47 -5.10
N THR A 274 18.02 8.99 -6.19
CA THR A 274 18.27 7.55 -6.41
C THR A 274 19.23 7.00 -5.35
N GLU A 275 20.34 7.69 -5.10
CA GLU A 275 21.35 7.28 -4.11
C GLU A 275 20.78 7.27 -2.67
N ILE A 276 20.03 8.30 -2.29
CA ILE A 276 19.36 8.37 -0.97
C ILE A 276 18.36 7.22 -0.82
N THR A 277 17.57 6.96 -1.88
CA THR A 277 16.54 5.91 -1.87
C THR A 277 17.15 4.53 -1.69
N ILE A 278 18.15 4.17 -2.50
CA ILE A 278 18.82 2.86 -2.43
C ILE A 278 19.47 2.67 -1.06
N ARG A 279 20.17 3.70 -0.55
CA ARG A 279 20.82 3.65 0.77
C ARG A 279 19.81 3.40 1.88
N ASN A 280 18.68 4.09 1.87
CA ASN A 280 17.64 3.91 2.89
C ASN A 280 16.96 2.54 2.76
N MET A 281 16.73 2.04 1.54
CA MET A 281 16.17 0.70 1.34
C MET A 281 17.10 -0.40 1.88
N ALA A 282 18.40 -0.27 1.65
CA ALA A 282 19.39 -1.24 2.12
C ALA A 282 19.36 -1.41 3.64
N ARG A 283 19.08 -0.35 4.40
CA ARG A 283 18.95 -0.38 5.88
C ARG A 283 17.73 -1.17 6.37
N LEU A 284 16.69 -1.27 5.53
CA LEU A 284 15.45 -1.99 5.84
C LEU A 284 15.43 -3.41 5.27
N LYS A 285 16.46 -3.81 4.51
CA LYS A 285 16.63 -5.17 4.03
C LYS A 285 16.95 -6.12 5.19
N ARG A 286 16.38 -7.32 5.16
CA ARG A 286 16.57 -8.35 6.20
C ARG A 286 17.25 -9.60 5.66
N GLU A 287 17.88 -10.34 6.57
CA GLU A 287 18.58 -11.60 6.25
C GLU A 287 17.64 -12.70 5.77
N ASP A 288 16.36 -12.64 6.18
CA ASP A 288 15.34 -13.60 5.77
C ASP A 288 14.90 -13.47 4.29
N GLY A 289 15.38 -12.45 3.57
CA GLY A 289 15.01 -12.20 2.18
C GLY A 289 14.01 -11.06 2.01
N GLY A 290 13.19 -10.74 3.02
CA GLY A 290 12.22 -9.65 2.96
C GLY A 290 12.82 -8.28 3.25
N PHE A 291 11.94 -7.28 3.26
CA PHE A 291 12.19 -5.93 3.76
C PHE A 291 11.27 -5.65 4.95
N SER A 292 11.76 -4.88 5.91
CA SER A 292 11.02 -4.50 7.11
C SER A 292 10.48 -3.08 7.00
N ARG A 293 9.35 -2.82 7.64
CA ARG A 293 8.72 -1.50 7.68
C ARG A 293 9.51 -0.49 8.49
N GLU A 294 10.21 -0.89 9.54
CA GLU A 294 11.02 0.00 10.38
C GLU A 294 12.44 -0.54 10.58
N LEU A 295 13.37 0.31 11.01
CA LEU A 295 14.79 -0.07 11.15
C LEU A 295 15.02 -1.20 12.15
N GLU A 296 14.33 -1.18 13.29
CA GLU A 296 14.58 -2.11 14.40
C GLU A 296 13.64 -3.32 14.43
N HIS A 297 12.51 -3.25 13.74
CA HIS A 297 11.50 -4.30 13.74
C HIS A 297 10.47 -4.11 12.63
N SER A 298 9.77 -5.18 12.29
CA SER A 298 8.50 -5.09 11.58
C SER A 298 7.40 -4.78 12.60
N PRO A 299 6.47 -3.85 12.34
CA PRO A 299 5.41 -3.53 13.27
C PRO A 299 4.51 -4.73 13.57
N GLN A 300 4.18 -4.92 14.85
CA GLN A 300 3.20 -5.93 15.25
C GLN A 300 1.82 -5.67 14.60
N ALA A 301 1.38 -4.42 14.59
CA ALA A 301 0.06 -4.00 14.11
C ALA A 301 0.21 -2.85 13.09
N PRO A 302 0.33 -3.15 11.79
CA PRO A 302 0.63 -2.14 10.78
C PRO A 302 -0.50 -1.12 10.55
N ASN A 303 -1.71 -1.34 11.08
CA ASN A 303 -2.82 -0.39 10.97
C ASN A 303 -2.64 0.87 11.84
N VAL A 304 -1.80 0.79 12.88
CA VAL A 304 -1.54 1.91 13.80
C VAL A 304 -0.08 2.35 13.82
N ALA A 305 0.81 1.66 13.11
CA ALA A 305 2.27 1.80 13.23
C ALA A 305 2.84 3.14 12.74
N GLN A 306 2.06 3.96 12.04
CA GLN A 306 2.53 5.20 11.41
C GLN A 306 2.33 6.42 12.30
N VAL A 307 1.55 6.27 13.38
CA VAL A 307 1.56 7.23 14.48
C VAL A 307 2.67 6.80 15.43
N LYS A 308 3.79 7.52 15.40
CA LYS A 308 5.00 7.18 16.17
C LYS A 308 4.88 7.63 17.62
N GLY A 309 5.78 7.17 18.49
CA GLY A 309 5.60 7.22 19.96
C GLY A 309 5.39 8.60 20.58
N ASP A 310 5.96 9.67 20.01
CA ASP A 310 5.75 11.05 20.44
C ASP A 310 4.62 11.77 19.69
N GLU A 311 4.01 11.10 18.70
CA GLU A 311 2.87 11.59 17.95
C GLU A 311 1.55 11.21 18.65
N PHE A 312 0.50 11.94 18.31
CA PHE A 312 -0.83 11.69 18.84
C PHE A 312 -1.88 11.89 17.76
N TYR A 313 -2.86 10.99 17.73
CA TYR A 313 -4.07 11.14 16.94
C TYR A 313 -5.29 10.79 17.81
N PRO A 314 -6.33 11.64 17.87
CA PRO A 314 -7.42 11.49 18.84
C PRO A 314 -8.25 10.22 18.63
N ASP A 315 -8.45 9.82 17.38
CA ASP A 315 -9.32 8.69 16.99
C ASP A 315 -8.51 7.48 16.52
N MET A 316 -7.44 7.14 17.24
CA MET A 316 -6.66 5.95 16.91
C MET A 316 -7.50 4.67 17.09
N PRO A 317 -7.56 3.80 16.08
CA PRO A 317 -8.25 2.52 16.20
C PRO A 317 -7.45 1.57 17.11
N ALA A 318 -8.11 0.51 17.57
CA ALA A 318 -7.40 -0.56 18.27
C ALA A 318 -6.39 -1.25 17.33
N PRO A 319 -5.20 -1.63 17.83
CA PRO A 319 -4.22 -2.35 17.04
C PRO A 319 -4.77 -3.71 16.58
N VAL A 320 -4.45 -4.10 15.34
CA VAL A 320 -4.71 -5.43 14.80
C VAL A 320 -3.36 -6.12 14.57
N PRO A 321 -2.92 -6.99 15.49
CA PRO A 321 -1.66 -7.70 15.36
C PRO A 321 -1.68 -8.64 14.15
N LEU A 322 -0.66 -8.55 13.29
CA LEU A 322 -0.45 -9.43 12.15
C LEU A 322 0.87 -10.22 12.24
N GLY A 323 1.75 -9.92 13.20
CA GLY A 323 2.99 -10.66 13.45
C GLY A 323 3.48 -10.46 14.88
N LEU A 324 4.69 -10.93 15.20
CA LEU A 324 5.26 -10.81 16.56
C LEU A 324 6.06 -9.53 16.82
N GLY A 325 6.27 -8.70 15.81
CA GLY A 325 7.01 -7.46 16.00
C GLY A 325 8.54 -7.64 15.99
N LEU A 326 9.08 -8.63 15.26
CA LEU A 326 10.50 -8.99 15.33
C LEU A 326 11.36 -8.25 14.30
N TYR A 327 12.69 -8.41 14.39
CA TYR A 327 13.64 -7.99 13.38
C TYR A 327 13.58 -8.95 12.17
N GLU A 328 12.59 -8.76 11.31
CA GLU A 328 12.28 -9.64 10.18
C GLU A 328 11.72 -8.85 9.00
N GLY A 329 11.56 -9.49 7.84
CA GLY A 329 10.84 -8.91 6.71
C GLY A 329 9.34 -9.00 6.90
N ASP A 330 8.60 -8.06 6.31
CA ASP A 330 7.14 -8.08 6.27
C ASP A 330 6.59 -7.74 4.88
N MET A 331 5.34 -8.14 4.65
CA MET A 331 4.67 -8.08 3.36
C MET A 331 4.45 -6.65 2.89
N ASN A 332 4.17 -5.74 3.83
CA ASN A 332 3.90 -4.36 3.52
C ASN A 332 5.17 -3.65 3.04
N ALA A 333 6.28 -3.76 3.78
CA ALA A 333 7.56 -3.20 3.33
C ALA A 333 8.09 -3.87 2.07
N THR A 334 7.99 -5.19 1.96
CA THR A 334 8.46 -5.93 0.77
C THR A 334 7.67 -5.52 -0.48
N THR A 335 6.35 -5.33 -0.36
CA THR A 335 5.53 -4.83 -1.46
C THR A 335 5.85 -3.38 -1.81
N GLN A 336 6.17 -2.54 -0.83
CA GLN A 336 6.63 -1.18 -1.08
C GLN A 336 7.99 -1.14 -1.78
N ALA A 337 8.92 -2.01 -1.39
CA ALA A 337 10.22 -2.13 -2.05
C ALA A 337 10.04 -2.44 -3.54
N THR A 338 9.22 -3.43 -3.92
CA THR A 338 9.00 -3.72 -5.37
C THR A 338 8.39 -2.55 -6.14
N LEU A 339 7.59 -1.70 -5.48
CA LEU A 339 7.07 -0.49 -6.10
C LEU A 339 8.16 0.56 -6.26
N ILE A 340 8.99 0.80 -5.24
CA ILE A 340 10.14 1.73 -5.31
C ILE A 340 11.02 1.37 -6.50
N ARG A 341 11.38 0.09 -6.66
CA ARG A 341 12.16 -0.35 -7.82
C ARG A 341 11.52 0.05 -9.12
N LYS A 342 10.25 -0.30 -9.33
CA LYS A 342 9.54 0.06 -10.56
C LYS A 342 9.56 1.58 -10.81
N GLN A 343 9.36 2.38 -9.77
CA GLN A 343 9.32 3.84 -9.91
C GLN A 343 10.70 4.46 -10.15
N LEU A 344 11.77 3.95 -9.54
CA LEU A 344 13.13 4.41 -9.86
C LEU A 344 13.51 4.08 -11.30
N TYR A 345 13.21 2.87 -11.77
CA TYR A 345 13.41 2.53 -13.19
C TYR A 345 12.64 3.49 -14.11
N HIS A 346 11.37 3.76 -13.80
CA HIS A 346 10.55 4.69 -14.57
C HIS A 346 11.11 6.12 -14.57
N LEU A 347 11.47 6.66 -13.40
CA LEU A 347 12.06 8.01 -13.26
C LEU A 347 13.39 8.15 -14.01
N LEU A 348 14.15 7.06 -14.11
CA LEU A 348 15.41 7.03 -14.85
C LEU A 348 15.24 6.75 -16.35
N GLU A 349 14.01 6.51 -16.81
CA GLU A 349 13.66 6.12 -18.19
C GLU A 349 14.23 4.76 -18.63
N TYR A 350 14.29 3.80 -17.71
CA TYR A 350 14.70 2.42 -17.97
C TYR A 350 13.53 1.45 -17.78
N GLU A 351 13.56 0.34 -18.52
CA GLU A 351 12.66 -0.79 -18.27
C GLU A 351 13.30 -1.76 -17.27
N PRO A 352 12.59 -2.16 -16.20
CA PRO A 352 13.13 -3.10 -15.22
C PRO A 352 13.29 -4.49 -15.82
N GLY A 353 14.49 -5.04 -15.71
CA GLY A 353 14.75 -6.45 -15.99
C GLY A 353 13.98 -7.38 -15.04
N LYS A 354 13.82 -8.65 -15.45
CA LYS A 354 13.28 -9.68 -14.57
C LYS A 354 14.29 -10.02 -13.48
N LEU A 355 13.80 -10.15 -12.26
CA LEU A 355 14.60 -10.61 -11.11
C LEU A 355 14.55 -12.13 -10.95
N ILE A 356 13.50 -12.77 -11.46
CA ILE A 356 13.30 -14.23 -11.44
C ILE A 356 12.40 -14.63 -12.62
N GLU A 357 12.60 -15.84 -13.14
CA GLU A 357 11.68 -16.41 -14.12
C GLU A 357 10.46 -17.05 -13.44
N ALA A 358 9.30 -16.94 -14.08
CA ALA A 358 8.04 -17.42 -13.49
C ALA A 358 8.04 -18.94 -13.23
N ASP A 359 8.61 -19.73 -14.13
CA ASP A 359 8.73 -21.18 -13.98
C ASP A 359 9.66 -21.54 -12.80
N GLN A 360 10.71 -20.73 -12.56
CA GLN A 360 11.60 -20.91 -11.42
C GLN A 360 10.91 -20.60 -10.09
N PHE A 361 10.09 -19.54 -10.05
CA PHE A 361 9.32 -19.18 -8.86
C PHE A 361 8.28 -20.27 -8.52
N TRP A 362 7.43 -20.61 -9.49
CA TRP A 362 6.34 -21.57 -9.25
C TRP A 362 6.82 -23.01 -9.09
N GLY A 363 7.94 -23.41 -9.71
CA GLY A 363 8.54 -24.72 -9.48
C GLY A 363 8.93 -24.91 -8.01
N LYS A 364 9.55 -23.90 -7.40
CA LYS A 364 9.91 -23.92 -5.97
C LYS A 364 8.69 -23.95 -5.06
N CYS A 365 7.67 -23.12 -5.36
CA CYS A 365 6.43 -23.14 -4.59
C CYS A 365 5.77 -24.53 -4.67
N GLY A 366 5.73 -25.15 -5.86
CA GLY A 366 5.15 -26.48 -6.07
C GLY A 366 5.78 -27.57 -5.19
N GLU A 367 7.10 -27.60 -5.08
CA GLU A 367 7.81 -28.55 -4.20
C GLU A 367 7.40 -28.38 -2.72
N GLN A 368 7.13 -27.15 -2.28
CA GLN A 368 6.66 -26.87 -0.92
C GLN A 368 5.19 -27.26 -0.71
N LEU A 369 4.35 -27.18 -1.75
CA LEU A 369 2.95 -27.61 -1.70
C LEU A 369 2.85 -29.12 -1.44
N GLU A 370 3.64 -29.91 -2.17
CA GLU A 370 3.63 -31.38 -2.05
C GLU A 370 4.11 -31.87 -0.68
N GLN A 371 5.01 -31.12 -0.03
CA GLN A 371 5.54 -31.48 1.30
C GLN A 371 4.57 -31.22 2.46
N LYS A 372 3.54 -30.38 2.27
CA LYS A 372 2.54 -30.07 3.30
C LYS A 372 1.31 -30.98 3.27
N GLU A 373 1.16 -31.81 2.23
CA GLU A 373 0.05 -32.76 2.08
C GLU A 373 0.34 -34.16 2.68
N VAL A 374 1.54 -34.36 3.23
CA VAL A 374 1.99 -35.58 3.94
C VAL A 374 2.03 -35.33 5.43
#